data_AF-A0A7V9U9S8-F1
#
_entry.id   AF-A0A7V9U9S8-F1
#
_cell.length_a   1.000
_cell.length_b   1.000
_cell.length_c   1.000
_cell.angle_alpha   90.00
_cell.angle_beta   90.00
_cell.angle_gamma   90.00
#
_symmetry.space_group_name_H-M   'P 1'
#
loop_
_entity.id
_entity.type
_entity.pdbx_description
1 polymer ?
#
loop_
_entity_poly.entity_id
_entity_poly.type
_entity_poly.pdbx_seq_one_letter_code
_entity_poly.pdbx_strand_id
1 'polypeptide(L)'
;AELAGRGVHRPDERPFLTPWTEGTPDERSQIVLRDHWSQFDSWQPTDWCLGLGVFLNSDEPVGMVNLRARDFRVLREVSTSSWLGVEHQGHGIGTEARTGLLVLAFDHLGASDATTEVFPDNHASQGVSRKLGYRPDGISRDARGTEALVSDRLRLTADDWAAGRHTPVTVEGISEARSMFLG
;
A
#
# COMPACT_ATOMS: atom_id res chain seq x y z
N ALA A 1 0.84 15.41 2.87
CA ALA A 1 2.04 15.95 2.20
C ALA A 1 3.09 16.37 3.23
N GLU A 2 2.75 17.29 4.16
CA GLU A 2 3.67 17.78 5.20
C GLU A 2 4.36 16.68 6.03
N LEU A 3 3.63 15.61 6.38
CA LEU A 3 4.20 14.44 7.07
C LEU A 3 5.37 13.81 6.31
N ALA A 4 5.25 13.63 4.98
CA ALA A 4 6.33 13.08 4.17
C ALA A 4 7.54 14.03 4.10
N GLY A 5 7.29 15.35 4.20
CA GLY A 5 8.34 16.36 4.34
C GLY A 5 9.20 16.14 5.59
N ARG A 6 8.60 15.69 6.70
CA ARG A 6 9.30 15.36 7.96
C ARG A 6 10.13 14.07 7.90
N GLY A 7 9.87 13.20 6.93
CA GLY A 7 10.66 12.00 6.65
C GLY A 7 9.91 10.69 6.86
N VAL A 8 10.23 9.71 6.01
CA VAL A 8 9.65 8.35 6.04
C VAL A 8 10.65 7.33 6.58
N HIS A 9 11.96 7.59 6.44
CA HIS A 9 13.06 6.73 6.93
C HIS A 9 14.22 7.53 7.50
N ARG A 10 15.15 6.83 8.16
CA ARG A 10 16.47 7.40 8.48
C ARG A 10 17.23 7.69 7.18
N PRO A 11 18.11 8.72 7.14
CA PRO A 11 18.75 9.18 5.89
C PRO A 11 19.56 8.11 5.14
N ASP A 12 20.04 7.08 5.83
CA ASP A 12 20.84 5.97 5.33
C ASP A 12 20.02 4.77 4.83
N GLU A 13 18.72 4.73 5.10
CA GLU A 13 17.82 3.64 4.71
C GLU A 13 17.17 3.93 3.34
N ARG A 14 17.04 2.90 2.48
CA ARG A 14 16.38 3.03 1.17
C ARG A 14 15.36 1.91 0.89
N PRO A 15 14.36 1.67 1.78
CA PRO A 15 13.54 0.47 1.75
C PRO A 15 12.32 0.54 0.79
N PHE A 16 12.28 1.55 -0.09
CA PHE A 16 11.23 1.78 -1.09
C PHE A 16 11.79 2.25 -2.43
N LEU A 17 11.01 2.06 -3.50
CA LEU A 17 11.31 2.60 -4.83
C LEU A 17 11.21 4.13 -4.87
N THR A 18 10.23 4.70 -4.18
CA THR A 18 10.16 6.16 -3.98
C THR A 18 11.36 6.61 -3.15
N PRO A 19 12.16 7.58 -3.61
CA PRO A 19 13.40 7.98 -2.94
C PRO A 19 13.11 8.92 -1.75
N TRP A 20 12.48 8.39 -0.70
CA TRP A 20 12.04 9.17 0.47
C TRP A 20 13.16 9.81 1.30
N THR A 21 14.41 9.38 1.11
CA THR A 21 15.59 9.94 1.79
C THR A 21 16.34 10.96 0.94
N GLU A 22 15.91 11.19 -0.30
CA GLU A 22 16.51 12.15 -1.23
C GLU A 22 15.64 13.42 -1.33
N GLY A 23 16.26 14.53 -1.73
CA GLY A 23 15.58 15.82 -1.90
C GLY A 23 15.24 16.58 -0.62
N THR A 24 14.61 17.73 -0.80
CA THR A 24 14.12 18.64 0.25
C THR A 24 12.76 18.20 0.80
N PRO A 25 12.35 18.67 2.00
CA PRO A 25 11.00 18.43 2.53
C PRO A 25 9.87 18.81 1.56
N ASP A 26 10.03 19.89 0.81
CA ASP A 26 9.06 20.36 -0.16
C ASP A 26 8.97 19.43 -1.37
N GLU A 27 10.11 18.94 -1.87
CA GLU A 27 10.14 17.97 -2.97
C GLU A 27 9.44 16.66 -2.59
N ARG A 28 9.67 16.14 -1.37
CA ARG A 28 8.96 14.97 -0.85
C ARG A 28 7.45 15.20 -0.74
N SER A 29 7.07 16.39 -0.28
CA SER A 29 5.66 16.79 -0.17
C SER A 29 4.99 16.85 -1.55
N GLN A 30 5.68 17.39 -2.55
CA GLN A 30 5.19 17.47 -3.92
C GLN A 30 5.08 16.10 -4.61
N ILE A 31 6.00 15.16 -4.34
CA ILE A 31 5.90 13.78 -4.85
C ILE A 31 4.57 13.16 -4.42
N VAL A 32 4.23 13.25 -3.12
CA VAL A 32 2.95 12.73 -2.60
C VAL A 32 1.75 13.34 -3.31
N LEU A 33 1.75 14.67 -3.48
CA LEU A 33 0.62 15.38 -4.10
C LEU A 33 0.47 15.03 -5.58
N ARG A 34 1.58 15.02 -6.34
CA ARG A 34 1.57 14.66 -7.76
C ARG A 34 1.12 13.22 -7.96
N ASP A 35 1.65 12.28 -7.18
CA ASP A 35 1.26 10.88 -7.27
C ASP A 35 -0.23 10.72 -6.98
N HIS A 36 -0.73 11.34 -5.92
CA HIS A 36 -2.15 11.26 -5.54
C HIS A 36 -3.07 11.81 -6.64
N TRP A 37 -2.78 12.99 -7.19
CA TRP A 37 -3.61 13.58 -8.25
C TRP A 37 -3.52 12.80 -9.56
N SER A 38 -2.34 12.32 -9.94
CA SER A 38 -2.18 11.54 -11.17
C SER A 38 -3.00 10.25 -11.15
N GLN A 39 -3.08 9.58 -9.98
CA GLN A 39 -3.86 8.36 -9.80
C GLN A 39 -5.37 8.58 -9.96
N PHE A 40 -5.86 9.75 -9.54
CA PHE A 40 -7.26 10.13 -9.74
C PHE A 40 -7.56 10.49 -11.19
N ASP A 41 -6.69 11.26 -11.85
CA ASP A 41 -6.88 11.68 -13.24
C ASP A 41 -6.85 10.49 -14.21
N SER A 42 -5.97 9.51 -13.94
CA SER A 42 -5.83 8.33 -14.78
C SER A 42 -6.83 7.21 -14.45
N TRP A 43 -7.80 7.43 -13.55
CA TRP A 43 -8.64 6.36 -13.04
C TRP A 43 -9.53 5.74 -14.13
N GLN A 44 -9.39 4.44 -14.34
CA GLN A 44 -10.29 3.65 -15.17
C GLN A 44 -10.65 2.32 -14.48
N PRO A 45 -11.83 1.73 -14.72
CA PRO A 45 -12.15 0.41 -14.16
C PRO A 45 -11.15 -0.70 -14.52
N THR A 46 -10.39 -0.52 -15.61
CA THR A 46 -9.33 -1.43 -16.07
C THR A 46 -7.93 -1.09 -15.51
N ASP A 47 -7.69 0.11 -14.98
CA ASP A 47 -6.44 0.47 -14.28
C ASP A 47 -6.75 1.59 -13.28
N TRP A 48 -6.71 1.25 -12.00
CA TRP A 48 -6.98 2.19 -10.91
C TRP A 48 -6.03 2.00 -9.75
N CYS A 49 -5.85 3.09 -9.00
CA CYS A 49 -5.06 3.12 -7.78
C CYS A 49 -5.75 4.01 -6.75
N LEU A 50 -6.29 3.39 -5.70
CA LEU A 50 -6.90 4.07 -4.56
C LEU A 50 -5.82 4.38 -3.53
N GLY A 51 -5.43 5.65 -3.43
CA GLY A 51 -4.58 6.15 -2.36
C GLY A 51 -5.39 6.68 -1.17
N LEU A 52 -5.19 6.10 0.01
CA LEU A 52 -5.87 6.49 1.25
C LEU A 52 -4.87 7.04 2.26
N GLY A 53 -5.25 8.11 2.95
CA GLY A 53 -4.54 8.59 4.13
C GLY A 53 -4.82 7.70 5.34
N VAL A 54 -3.78 7.46 6.16
CA VAL A 54 -3.92 6.78 7.45
C VAL A 54 -3.92 7.84 8.54
N PHE A 55 -4.94 7.81 9.40
CA PHE A 55 -5.12 8.78 10.48
C PHE A 55 -5.25 8.07 11.83
N LEU A 56 -4.62 8.61 12.87
CA LEU A 56 -4.91 8.29 14.27
C LEU A 56 -5.93 9.30 14.80
N ASN A 57 -6.82 8.84 15.69
CA ASN A 57 -7.83 9.68 16.36
C ASN A 57 -8.67 10.56 15.42
N SER A 58 -8.81 10.13 14.15
CA SER A 58 -9.53 10.79 13.06
C SER A 58 -8.88 12.04 12.44
N ASP A 59 -7.85 12.62 13.03
CA ASP A 59 -7.29 13.91 12.59
C ASP A 59 -5.76 13.95 12.47
N GLU A 60 -5.03 13.02 13.09
CA GLU A 60 -3.57 12.97 13.02
C GLU A 60 -3.11 12.13 11.81
N PRO A 61 -2.61 12.72 10.72
CA PRO A 61 -2.11 11.96 9.59
C PRO A 61 -0.80 11.25 9.96
N VAL A 62 -0.76 9.93 9.76
CA VAL A 62 0.41 9.09 10.11
C VAL A 62 1.01 8.34 8.93
N GLY A 63 0.37 8.38 7.76
CA GLY A 63 0.93 7.85 6.52
C GLY A 63 -0.09 7.68 5.42
N MET A 64 0.23 6.83 4.45
CA MET A 64 -0.68 6.47 3.36
C MET A 64 -0.56 4.99 2.99
N VAL A 65 -1.66 4.47 2.47
CA VAL A 65 -1.74 3.14 1.88
C VAL A 65 -2.35 3.25 0.49
N ASN A 66 -1.89 2.43 -0.45
CA ASN A 66 -2.47 2.35 -1.78
C ASN A 66 -2.94 0.93 -2.08
N LEU A 67 -4.12 0.84 -2.70
CA LEU A 67 -4.67 -0.36 -3.30
C LEU A 67 -4.75 -0.14 -4.82
N ARG A 68 -4.11 -0.97 -5.61
CA ARG A 68 -4.05 -0.84 -7.07
C ARG A 68 -4.53 -2.11 -7.74
N ALA A 69 -5.20 -1.99 -8.87
CA ALA A 69 -5.47 -3.13 -9.74
C ALA A 69 -5.42 -2.77 -11.21
N ARG A 70 -5.07 -3.75 -12.04
CA ARG A 70 -5.24 -3.72 -13.48
C ARG A 70 -6.13 -4.89 -13.90
N ASP A 71 -7.03 -4.64 -14.84
CA ASP A 71 -7.98 -5.62 -15.37
C ASP A 71 -8.72 -6.39 -14.26
N PHE A 72 -9.07 -5.70 -13.17
CA PHE A 72 -9.53 -6.32 -11.92
C PHE A 72 -10.75 -7.22 -12.11
N ARG A 73 -11.67 -6.87 -13.01
CA ARG A 73 -12.86 -7.69 -13.33
C ARG A 73 -12.49 -9.11 -13.78
N VAL A 74 -11.35 -9.24 -14.45
CA VAL A 74 -10.84 -10.50 -15.03
C VAL A 74 -9.88 -11.17 -14.05
N LEU A 75 -8.85 -10.44 -13.59
CA LEU A 75 -7.78 -11.02 -12.79
C LEU A 75 -8.16 -11.23 -11.33
N ARG A 76 -9.07 -10.41 -10.79
CA ARG A 76 -9.44 -10.38 -9.37
C ARG A 76 -8.24 -10.23 -8.43
N GLU A 77 -7.16 -9.63 -8.92
CA GLU A 77 -5.94 -9.40 -8.17
C GLU A 77 -5.77 -7.91 -7.87
N VAL A 78 -5.40 -7.60 -6.64
CA VAL A 78 -4.97 -6.28 -6.20
C VAL A 78 -3.51 -6.30 -5.80
N SER A 79 -2.83 -5.16 -5.89
CA SER A 79 -1.51 -4.93 -5.30
C SER A 79 -1.61 -3.85 -4.23
N THR A 80 -0.79 -3.98 -3.18
CA THR A 80 -0.80 -3.08 -2.04
C THR A 80 0.58 -2.47 -1.79
N SER A 81 0.59 -1.18 -1.45
CA SER A 81 1.79 -0.45 -1.02
C SER A 81 1.44 0.48 0.15
N SER A 82 2.43 0.88 0.93
CA SER A 82 2.19 1.77 2.07
C SER A 82 3.47 2.43 2.55
N TRP A 83 3.32 3.59 3.19
CA TRP A 83 4.37 4.20 3.99
C TRP A 83 3.76 4.85 5.23
N LEU A 84 4.53 4.89 6.32
CA LEU A 84 4.17 5.61 7.55
C LEU A 84 5.29 6.57 7.90
N GLY A 85 4.94 7.71 8.49
CA GLY A 85 5.93 8.63 9.05
C GLY A 85 6.81 7.90 10.07
N VAL A 86 8.10 8.20 10.08
CA VAL A 86 9.10 7.47 10.90
C VAL A 86 8.72 7.42 12.39
N GLU A 87 8.12 8.50 12.89
CA GLU A 87 7.64 8.65 14.28
C GLU A 87 6.48 7.72 14.65
N HIS A 88 5.77 7.17 13.67
CA HIS A 88 4.61 6.31 13.86
C HIS A 88 4.90 4.82 13.63
N GLN A 89 6.10 4.47 13.15
CA GLN A 89 6.47 3.08 12.87
C GLN A 89 6.68 2.26 14.15
N GLY A 90 6.51 0.94 14.08
CA GLY A 90 6.73 0.04 15.22
C GLY A 90 5.54 -0.10 16.19
N HIS A 91 4.45 0.62 15.98
CA HIS A 91 3.27 0.62 16.87
C HIS A 91 2.10 -0.25 16.37
N GLY A 92 2.32 -1.10 15.35
CA GLY A 92 1.26 -1.94 14.77
C GLY A 92 0.38 -1.27 13.71
N ILE A 93 0.46 0.06 13.56
CA ILE A 93 -0.34 0.86 12.61
C ILE A 93 -0.26 0.31 11.18
N GLY A 94 0.92 -0.11 10.72
CA GLY A 94 1.08 -0.65 9.37
C GLY A 94 0.28 -1.93 9.13
N THR A 95 0.12 -2.77 10.18
CA THR A 95 -0.73 -3.96 10.11
C THR A 95 -2.19 -3.58 10.01
N GLU A 96 -2.65 -2.64 10.83
CA GLU A 96 -4.05 -2.20 10.85
C GLU A 96 -4.43 -1.49 9.54
N ALA A 97 -3.58 -0.60 9.04
CA ALA A 97 -3.81 0.10 7.78
C ALA A 97 -3.88 -0.88 6.59
N ARG A 98 -3.00 -1.89 6.55
CA ARG A 98 -3.04 -2.91 5.50
C ARG A 98 -4.25 -3.85 5.66
N THR A 99 -4.66 -4.13 6.90
CA THR A 99 -5.92 -4.87 7.19
C THR A 99 -7.11 -4.16 6.57
N GLY A 100 -7.20 -2.83 6.72
CA GLY A 100 -8.26 -2.03 6.10
C GLY A 100 -8.34 -2.17 4.58
N LEU A 101 -7.18 -2.15 3.90
CA LEU A 101 -7.12 -2.39 2.45
C LEU A 101 -7.57 -3.81 2.07
N LEU A 102 -7.21 -4.82 2.86
CA LEU A 102 -7.53 -6.20 2.55
C LEU A 102 -9.01 -6.52 2.77
N VAL A 103 -9.63 -5.95 3.81
CA VAL A 103 -11.10 -6.01 3.98
C VAL A 103 -11.80 -5.37 2.78
N LEU A 104 -11.37 -4.18 2.35
CA LEU A 104 -11.93 -3.56 1.15
C LEU A 104 -11.76 -4.46 -0.09
N ALA A 105 -10.57 -5.03 -0.28
CA ALA A 105 -10.26 -5.84 -1.46
C ALA A 105 -11.03 -7.17 -1.50
N PHE A 106 -10.92 -7.99 -0.45
CA PHE A 106 -11.52 -9.32 -0.41
C PHE A 106 -13.02 -9.25 -0.14
N ASP A 107 -13.43 -8.53 0.90
CA ASP A 107 -14.80 -8.63 1.42
C ASP A 107 -15.79 -7.75 0.62
N HIS A 108 -15.32 -6.62 0.09
CA HIS A 108 -16.20 -5.67 -0.62
C HIS A 108 -16.04 -5.67 -2.15
N LEU A 109 -14.79 -5.74 -2.65
CA LEU A 109 -14.52 -5.74 -4.08
C LEU A 109 -14.49 -7.15 -4.70
N GLY A 110 -14.34 -8.19 -3.87
CA GLY A 110 -14.31 -9.58 -4.30
C GLY A 110 -13.01 -9.95 -5.01
N ALA A 111 -11.87 -9.50 -4.49
CA ALA A 111 -10.56 -9.97 -4.91
C ALA A 111 -10.38 -11.46 -4.59
N SER A 112 -9.63 -12.17 -5.42
CA SER A 112 -9.15 -13.53 -5.18
C SER A 112 -7.74 -13.52 -4.60
N ASP A 113 -6.96 -12.49 -4.94
CA ASP A 113 -5.55 -12.39 -4.59
C ASP A 113 -5.17 -10.95 -4.25
N ALA A 114 -4.30 -10.80 -3.25
CA ALA A 114 -3.60 -9.56 -2.95
C ALA A 114 -2.09 -9.79 -3.01
N THR A 115 -1.38 -8.94 -3.74
CA THR A 115 0.08 -8.97 -3.85
C THR A 115 0.71 -7.75 -3.18
N THR A 116 1.96 -7.90 -2.77
CA THR A 116 2.80 -6.78 -2.34
C THR A 116 4.26 -7.09 -2.68
N GLU A 117 5.02 -6.04 -2.92
CA GLU A 117 6.44 -6.11 -3.19
C GLU A 117 7.17 -5.36 -2.09
N VAL A 118 8.20 -6.00 -1.54
CA VAL A 118 8.91 -5.48 -0.38
C VAL A 118 10.39 -5.81 -0.51
N PHE A 119 11.27 -4.83 -0.26
CA PHE A 119 12.69 -5.12 -0.25
C PHE A 119 13.05 -6.09 0.89
N PRO A 120 14.02 -7.01 0.68
CA PRO A 120 14.42 -7.99 1.69
C PRO A 120 14.85 -7.37 3.03
N ASP A 121 15.44 -6.17 2.99
CA ASP A 121 15.91 -5.41 4.14
C ASP A 121 14.82 -4.56 4.84
N ASN A 122 13.64 -4.42 4.23
CA ASN A 122 12.49 -3.76 4.86
C ASN A 122 11.80 -4.72 5.84
N HIS A 123 12.46 -5.00 6.96
CA HIS A 123 12.00 -5.93 7.98
C HIS A 123 10.62 -5.58 8.57
N ALA A 124 10.29 -4.29 8.64
CA ALA A 124 8.99 -3.83 9.13
C ALA A 124 7.86 -4.27 8.20
N SER A 125 7.96 -3.96 6.90
CA SER A 125 6.95 -4.34 5.92
C SER A 125 6.88 -5.86 5.73
N GLN A 126 8.04 -6.54 5.75
CA GLN A 126 8.10 -8.01 5.75
C GLN A 126 7.35 -8.61 6.94
N GLY A 127 7.52 -8.04 8.14
CA GLY A 127 6.80 -8.44 9.35
C GLY A 127 5.30 -8.27 9.24
N VAL A 128 4.84 -7.15 8.67
CA VAL A 128 3.41 -6.90 8.39
C VAL A 128 2.85 -7.97 7.45
N SER A 129 3.51 -8.23 6.33
CA SER A 129 3.06 -9.23 5.35
C SER A 129 2.95 -10.63 5.97
N ARG A 130 3.97 -11.06 6.73
CA ARG A 130 3.94 -12.36 7.44
C ARG A 130 2.80 -12.44 8.45
N LYS A 131 2.58 -11.38 9.24
CA LYS A 131 1.50 -11.34 10.24
C LYS A 131 0.12 -11.45 9.62
N LEU A 132 -0.06 -10.92 8.41
CA LEU A 132 -1.31 -10.97 7.65
C LEU A 132 -1.46 -12.25 6.81
N GLY A 133 -0.50 -13.17 6.87
CA GLY A 133 -0.60 -14.47 6.21
C GLY A 133 -0.12 -14.50 4.76
N TYR A 134 0.53 -13.44 4.27
CA TYR A 134 1.14 -13.46 2.94
C TYR A 134 2.23 -14.54 2.85
N ARG A 135 2.35 -15.15 1.66
CA ARG A 135 3.35 -16.17 1.33
C ARG A 135 4.26 -15.70 0.20
N PRO A 136 5.50 -16.22 0.10
CA PRO A 136 6.38 -15.93 -1.03
C PRO A 136 5.75 -16.31 -2.37
N ASP A 137 5.87 -15.42 -3.35
CA ASP A 137 5.39 -15.57 -4.73
C ASP A 137 6.46 -15.14 -5.75
N GLY A 138 7.74 -15.30 -5.41
CA GLY A 138 8.87 -14.94 -6.27
C GLY A 138 9.45 -13.57 -5.97
N ILE A 139 10.03 -12.92 -6.99
CA ILE A 139 10.71 -11.62 -6.87
C ILE A 139 10.25 -10.66 -7.97
N SER A 140 10.35 -9.36 -7.70
CA SER A 140 10.31 -8.30 -8.72
C SER A 140 11.68 -7.64 -8.87
N ARG A 141 11.88 -6.98 -10.01
CA ARG A 141 13.12 -6.26 -10.31
C ARG A 141 12.79 -4.91 -10.90
N ASP A 142 13.32 -3.87 -10.28
CA ASP A 142 13.13 -2.49 -10.69
C ASP A 142 14.48 -1.81 -10.93
N ALA A 143 14.47 -0.74 -11.70
CA ALA A 143 15.65 0.10 -11.91
C ALA A 143 15.53 1.39 -11.11
N ARG A 144 16.61 1.77 -10.42
CA ARG A 144 16.79 3.08 -9.82
C ARG A 144 18.08 3.70 -10.37
N GLY A 145 17.95 4.52 -11.40
CA GLY A 145 19.10 4.97 -12.18
C GLY A 145 19.79 3.79 -12.86
N THR A 146 21.05 3.53 -12.50
CA THR A 146 21.84 2.38 -13.01
C THR A 146 21.82 1.17 -12.07
N GLU A 147 21.15 1.27 -10.91
CA GLU A 147 21.05 0.21 -9.92
C GLU A 147 19.84 -0.69 -10.21
N ALA A 148 20.02 -2.01 -10.16
CA ALA A 148 18.94 -2.98 -10.18
C ALA A 148 18.53 -3.33 -8.74
N LEU A 149 17.28 -3.05 -8.39
CA LEU A 149 16.69 -3.37 -7.10
C LEU A 149 15.91 -4.67 -7.21
N VAL A 150 15.94 -5.46 -6.14
CA VAL A 150 15.21 -6.74 -6.05
C VAL A 150 14.28 -6.67 -4.86
N SER A 151 13.00 -6.94 -5.09
CA SER A 151 11.99 -7.06 -4.04
C SER A 151 11.51 -8.50 -3.94
N ASP A 152 11.17 -8.94 -2.73
CA ASP A 152 10.37 -10.14 -2.55
C ASP A 152 8.93 -9.82 -2.98
N ARG A 153 8.37 -10.65 -3.86
CA ARG A 153 6.94 -10.63 -4.17
C ARG A 153 6.23 -11.57 -3.23
N LEU A 154 5.20 -11.06 -2.56
CA LEU A 154 4.40 -11.82 -1.61
C LEU A 154 2.93 -11.80 -2.04
N ARG A 155 2.23 -12.91 -1.81
CA ARG A 155 0.82 -13.11 -2.18
C ARG A 155 -0.01 -13.59 -1.00
N LEU A 156 -1.21 -13.06 -0.87
CA LEU A 156 -2.25 -13.53 0.04
C LEU A 156 -3.48 -13.89 -0.79
N THR A 157 -3.98 -15.11 -0.62
CA THR A 157 -5.20 -15.57 -1.30
C THR A 157 -6.43 -15.26 -0.45
N ALA A 158 -7.61 -15.20 -1.08
CA ALA A 158 -8.87 -15.04 -0.37
C ALA A 158 -9.13 -16.17 0.64
N ASP A 159 -8.72 -17.41 0.34
CA ASP A 159 -8.85 -18.55 1.24
C ASP A 159 -7.96 -18.40 2.48
N ASP A 160 -6.71 -17.96 2.30
CA ASP A 160 -5.79 -17.69 3.40
C ASP A 160 -6.24 -16.52 4.25
N TRP A 161 -6.77 -15.48 3.61
CA TRP A 161 -7.38 -14.33 4.28
C TRP A 161 -8.56 -14.75 5.15
N ALA A 162 -9.49 -15.53 4.60
CA ALA A 162 -10.68 -16.02 5.30
C ALA A 162 -10.34 -17.00 6.44
N ALA A 163 -9.25 -17.77 6.32
CA ALA A 163 -8.75 -18.63 7.38
C ALA A 163 -8.02 -17.86 8.50
N GLY A 164 -7.54 -16.66 8.19
CA GLY A 164 -6.85 -15.78 9.12
C GLY A 164 -7.77 -15.11 10.13
N ARG A 165 -7.17 -14.51 11.16
CA ARG A 165 -7.86 -13.57 12.07
C ARG A 165 -7.30 -12.19 11.85
N HIS A 166 -8.19 -11.22 11.66
CA HIS A 166 -7.84 -9.81 11.57
C HIS A 166 -8.79 -8.97 12.42
N THR A 167 -8.38 -7.76 12.73
CA THR A 167 -9.22 -6.79 13.44
C THR A 167 -10.47 -6.48 12.59
N PRO A 168 -11.65 -6.32 13.20
CA PRO A 168 -12.83 -5.85 12.49
C PRO A 168 -12.58 -4.48 11.85
N VAL A 169 -13.05 -4.30 10.61
CA VAL A 169 -12.95 -3.03 9.88
C VAL A 169 -14.34 -2.67 9.37
N THR A 170 -14.71 -1.41 9.52
CA THR A 170 -15.90 -0.84 8.88
C THR A 170 -15.49 -0.15 7.59
N VAL A 171 -16.19 -0.44 6.50
CA VAL A 171 -16.02 0.24 5.20
C VAL A 171 -17.32 0.94 4.85
N GLU A 172 -17.24 2.25 4.59
CA GLU A 172 -18.38 3.10 4.23
C GLU A 172 -18.19 3.69 2.83
N GLY A 173 -19.29 4.02 2.15
CA GLY A 173 -19.29 4.64 0.80
C GLY A 173 -18.94 3.73 -0.37
N ILE A 174 -18.61 2.45 -0.11
CA ILE A 174 -18.18 1.51 -1.16
C ILE A 174 -19.33 1.11 -2.10
N SER A 175 -20.57 1.08 -1.61
CA SER A 175 -21.74 0.73 -2.43
C SER A 175 -21.93 1.74 -3.57
N GLU A 176 -21.76 3.03 -3.25
CA GLU A 176 -21.86 4.16 -4.16
C GLU A 176 -20.66 4.22 -5.12
N ALA A 177 -19.47 3.88 -4.62
CA ALA A 177 -18.23 3.92 -5.40
C ALA A 177 -17.98 2.67 -6.26
N ARG A 178 -18.78 1.60 -6.11
CA ARG A 178 -18.49 0.27 -6.69
C ARG A 178 -18.28 0.28 -8.21
N SER A 179 -19.03 1.09 -8.95
CA SER A 179 -18.89 1.20 -10.41
C SER A 179 -17.55 1.77 -10.85
N MET A 180 -16.88 2.58 -10.02
CA MET A 180 -15.55 3.11 -10.32
C MET A 180 -14.50 2.00 -10.40
N PHE A 181 -14.68 0.90 -9.65
CA PHE A 181 -13.75 -0.23 -9.62
C PHE A 181 -14.12 -1.34 -10.59
N LEU A 182 -15.42 -1.53 -10.83
CA LEU A 182 -15.94 -2.70 -11.56
C LEU A 182 -16.50 -2.37 -12.94
N GLY A 183 -16.73 -1.10 -13.29
CA GLY A 183 -17.35 -0.69 -14.55
C GLY A 183 -18.84 -0.99 -14.61
#